data_AF-A0A4P7IFS1-F1
#
_entry.id   AF-A0A4P7IFS1-F1
#
_cell.length_a   1.000
_cell.length_b   1.000
_cell.length_c   1.000
_cell.angle_alpha   90.00
_cell.angle_beta   90.00
_cell.angle_gamma   90.00
#
_symmetry.space_group_name_H-M   'P 1'
#
loop_
_entity.id
_entity.type
_entity.pdbx_description
1 polymer ?
#
loop_
_entity_poly.entity_id
_entity_poly.type
_entity_poly.pdbx_seq_one_letter_code
_entity_poly.pdbx_strand_id
1 'polypeptide(L)'
;MSEPPAPTPYQPWFSRRPGLALVGVAMMFVLITVLRIWLGADASVGVTLLYVVPTSLSAMAWGRVAGVIAAGLSITLLVLWVLVAGVDLNPLGWAARVVPILLAGLLLGDASDRLRRAEWARLHQRERELLHRQAVEVNDSLLQGMAAAKWALESGNHELGLRTLNDTIETGQTLVSRLIRDSRMGPTD
;
A
#
# COMPACT_ATOMS: atom_id res chain seq x y z
N MET A 1 22.52 15.29 -18.98
CA MET A 1 21.98 13.92 -18.97
C MET A 1 20.94 13.89 -17.86
N SER A 2 19.67 14.11 -18.20
CA SER A 2 18.57 14.23 -17.22
C SER A 2 18.22 12.84 -16.69
N GLU A 3 18.28 12.68 -15.37
CA GLU A 3 17.87 11.46 -14.67
C GLU A 3 16.41 11.15 -15.02
N PRO A 4 16.07 9.91 -15.40
CA PRO A 4 14.68 9.56 -15.72
C PRO A 4 13.80 9.75 -14.46
N PRO A 5 12.58 10.28 -14.62
CA PRO A 5 11.68 10.49 -13.48
C PRO A 5 11.46 9.18 -12.74
N ALA A 6 11.55 9.23 -11.41
CA ALA A 6 11.30 8.06 -10.58
C ALA A 6 9.94 7.44 -10.91
N PRO A 7 9.83 6.10 -11.05
CA PRO A 7 8.57 5.47 -11.40
C PRO A 7 7.51 5.80 -10.34
N THR A 8 6.43 6.45 -10.76
CA THR A 8 5.29 6.71 -9.88
C THR A 8 4.75 5.36 -9.40
N PRO A 9 4.53 5.17 -8.08
CA PRO A 9 3.93 3.95 -7.57
C PRO A 9 2.63 3.66 -8.33
N TYR A 10 2.54 2.49 -8.95
CA TYR A 10 1.31 2.08 -9.63
C TYR A 10 0.22 1.92 -8.56
N GLN A 11 -0.71 2.88 -8.53
CA GLN A 11 -1.92 2.77 -7.74
C GLN A 11 -3.04 2.28 -8.65
N PRO A 12 -3.71 1.16 -8.31
CA PRO A 12 -4.84 0.68 -9.09
C PRO A 12 -5.93 1.76 -9.20
N TRP A 13 -6.64 1.79 -10.34
CA TRP A 13 -7.69 2.79 -10.59
C TRP A 13 -8.81 2.77 -9.55
N PHE A 14 -9.12 1.59 -9.01
CA PHE A 14 -10.15 1.38 -7.99
C PHE A 14 -9.74 1.93 -6.61
N SER A 15 -8.44 2.07 -6.35
CA SER A 15 -7.90 2.70 -5.14
C SER A 15 -8.09 4.22 -5.15
N ARG A 16 -8.03 4.83 -6.35
CA ARG A 16 -8.16 6.28 -6.53
C ARG A 16 -9.60 6.78 -6.46
N ARG A 17 -10.58 5.92 -6.78
CA ARG A 17 -12.01 6.28 -6.84
C ARG A 17 -12.87 5.22 -6.16
N PRO A 18 -12.90 5.19 -4.80
CA PRO A 18 -13.57 4.13 -4.05
C PRO A 18 -15.07 4.03 -4.35
N GLY A 19 -15.74 5.16 -4.62
CA GLY A 19 -17.15 5.15 -5.01
C GLY A 19 -17.42 4.42 -6.33
N LEU A 20 -16.60 4.66 -7.35
CA LEU A 20 -16.76 3.97 -8.65
C LEU A 20 -16.45 2.48 -8.55
N ALA A 21 -15.46 2.11 -7.73
CA ALA A 21 -15.16 0.71 -7.47
C ALA A 21 -16.35 0.01 -6.80
N LEU A 22 -16.99 0.66 -5.82
CA LEU A 22 -18.16 0.11 -5.12
C LEU A 22 -19.34 -0.08 -6.08
N VAL A 23 -19.63 0.93 -6.91
CA VAL A 23 -20.68 0.85 -7.94
C VAL A 23 -20.39 -0.28 -8.92
N GLY A 24 -19.14 -0.41 -9.38
CA GLY A 24 -18.73 -1.49 -10.27
C GLY A 24 -18.94 -2.88 -9.65
N VAL A 25 -18.50 -3.08 -8.39
CA VAL A 25 -18.71 -4.33 -7.65
C VAL A 25 -20.20 -4.65 -7.49
N ALA A 26 -21.01 -3.67 -7.07
CA ALA A 26 -22.45 -3.85 -6.90
C ALA A 26 -23.12 -4.21 -8.23
N MET A 27 -22.75 -3.53 -9.31
CA MET A 27 -23.26 -3.81 -10.66
C MET A 27 -22.90 -5.23 -11.12
N MET A 28 -21.67 -5.69 -10.84
CA MET A 28 -21.27 -7.07 -11.16
C MET A 28 -22.11 -8.10 -10.41
N PHE A 29 -22.33 -7.90 -9.09
CA PHE A 29 -23.21 -8.79 -8.32
C PHE A 29 -24.61 -8.86 -8.92
N VAL A 30 -25.22 -7.69 -9.19
CA VAL A 30 -26.56 -7.61 -9.80
C VAL A 30 -26.59 -8.32 -11.15
N LEU A 31 -25.63 -8.04 -12.04
CA LEU A 31 -25.59 -8.61 -13.38
C LEU A 31 -25.43 -10.13 -13.34
N ILE A 32 -24.54 -10.65 -12.49
CA ILE A 32 -24.33 -12.10 -12.33
C ILE A 32 -25.59 -12.76 -11.78
N THR A 33 -26.27 -12.15 -10.82
CA THR A 33 -27.53 -12.68 -10.27
C THR A 33 -28.65 -12.67 -11.31
N VAL A 34 -28.83 -11.59 -12.07
CA VAL A 34 -29.82 -11.50 -13.15
C VAL A 34 -29.54 -12.56 -14.21
N LEU A 35 -28.29 -12.67 -14.65
CA LEU A 35 -27.86 -13.68 -15.62
C LEU A 35 -28.16 -15.10 -15.11
N ARG A 36 -27.92 -15.35 -13.82
CA ARG A 36 -28.20 -16.65 -13.20
C ARG A 36 -29.69 -16.99 -13.19
N ILE A 37 -30.55 -16.02 -12.88
CA ILE A 37 -32.01 -16.22 -12.91
C ILE A 37 -32.46 -16.52 -14.34
N TRP A 38 -31.89 -15.81 -15.32
CA TRP A 38 -32.25 -15.96 -16.73
C TRP A 38 -31.84 -17.33 -17.32
N LEU A 39 -30.71 -17.89 -16.88
CA LEU A 39 -30.22 -19.20 -17.30
C LEU A 39 -30.92 -20.38 -16.62
N GLY A 40 -31.82 -20.14 -15.66
CA GLY A 40 -32.65 -21.17 -15.04
C GLY A 40 -31.94 -22.03 -13.98
N ALA A 41 -32.50 -23.23 -13.73
CA ALA A 41 -32.11 -24.11 -12.62
C ALA A 41 -30.87 -24.97 -12.90
N ASP A 42 -30.23 -24.84 -14.07
CA ASP A 42 -29.09 -25.66 -14.44
C ASP A 42 -27.85 -25.35 -13.58
N ALA A 43 -27.67 -26.17 -12.54
CA ALA A 43 -26.54 -26.06 -11.62
C ALA A 43 -25.19 -26.39 -12.28
N SER A 44 -25.20 -27.06 -13.44
CA SER A 44 -24.01 -27.39 -14.24
C SER A 44 -23.39 -26.13 -14.87
N VAL A 45 -24.17 -25.08 -15.06
CA VAL A 45 -23.67 -23.82 -15.60
C VAL A 45 -22.80 -23.16 -14.53
N GLY A 46 -21.52 -23.00 -14.83
CA GLY A 46 -20.50 -22.45 -13.93
C GLY A 46 -20.70 -20.99 -13.52
N VAL A 47 -21.90 -20.40 -13.66
CA VAL A 47 -22.22 -19.00 -13.32
C VAL A 47 -21.87 -18.68 -11.87
N THR A 48 -21.92 -19.66 -10.97
CA THR A 48 -21.49 -19.44 -9.57
C THR A 48 -20.03 -18.98 -9.45
N LEU A 49 -19.17 -19.42 -10.36
CA LEU A 49 -17.76 -19.04 -10.36
C LEU A 49 -17.57 -17.56 -10.69
N LEU A 50 -18.52 -16.93 -11.40
CA LEU A 50 -18.45 -15.49 -11.70
C LEU A 50 -18.51 -14.63 -10.45
N TYR A 51 -19.16 -15.10 -9.36
CA TYR A 51 -19.17 -14.38 -8.07
C TYR A 51 -17.79 -14.25 -7.43
N VAL A 52 -16.81 -15.06 -7.84
CA VAL A 52 -15.42 -14.92 -7.39
C VAL A 52 -14.82 -13.59 -7.84
N VAL A 53 -15.23 -13.07 -9.00
CA VAL A 53 -14.67 -11.83 -9.58
C VAL A 53 -15.03 -10.58 -8.75
N PRO A 54 -16.30 -10.26 -8.44
CA PRO A 54 -16.61 -9.11 -7.60
C PRO A 54 -16.12 -9.30 -6.16
N THR A 55 -16.05 -10.55 -5.67
CA THR A 55 -15.50 -10.87 -4.35
C THR A 55 -14.00 -10.56 -4.28
N SER A 56 -13.24 -11.00 -5.28
CA SER A 56 -11.80 -10.76 -5.35
C SER A 56 -11.49 -9.28 -5.54
N LEU A 57 -12.26 -8.58 -6.37
CA LEU A 57 -12.14 -7.13 -6.56
C LEU A 57 -12.38 -6.36 -5.24
N SER A 58 -13.40 -6.76 -4.48
CA SER A 58 -13.69 -6.16 -3.16
C SER A 58 -12.56 -6.42 -2.16
N ALA A 59 -12.04 -7.63 -2.15
CA ALA A 59 -10.92 -8.02 -1.30
C ALA A 59 -9.65 -7.21 -1.62
N MET A 60 -9.35 -7.00 -2.90
CA MET A 60 -8.20 -6.20 -3.33
C MET A 60 -8.37 -4.71 -3.03
N ALA A 61 -9.57 -4.17 -3.26
CA ALA A 61 -9.82 -2.75 -3.09
C ALA A 61 -9.81 -2.34 -1.61
N TRP A 62 -10.48 -3.07 -0.73
CA TRP A 62 -10.69 -2.66 0.67
C TRP A 62 -10.16 -3.65 1.71
N GLY A 63 -9.57 -4.77 1.27
CA GLY A 63 -8.87 -5.68 2.16
C GLY A 63 -9.72 -6.84 2.66
N ARG A 64 -9.23 -7.47 3.73
CA ARG A 64 -9.82 -8.70 4.26
C ARG A 64 -11.27 -8.53 4.70
N VAL A 65 -11.60 -7.44 5.39
CA VAL A 65 -12.96 -7.22 5.91
C VAL A 65 -13.97 -7.15 4.76
N ALA A 66 -13.69 -6.34 3.74
CA ALA A 66 -14.55 -6.22 2.58
C ALA A 66 -14.61 -7.51 1.76
N GLY A 67 -13.49 -8.22 1.60
CA GLY A 67 -13.44 -9.53 0.94
C GLY A 67 -14.32 -10.57 1.64
N VAL A 68 -14.31 -10.61 2.98
CA VAL A 68 -15.17 -11.50 3.77
C VAL A 68 -16.64 -11.12 3.66
N ILE A 69 -16.98 -9.83 3.72
CA ILE A 69 -18.36 -9.37 3.52
C ILE A 69 -18.87 -9.75 2.13
N ALA A 70 -18.06 -9.51 1.07
CA ALA A 70 -18.43 -9.85 -0.29
C ALA A 70 -18.56 -11.37 -0.51
N ALA A 71 -17.72 -12.17 0.13
CA ALA A 71 -17.84 -13.63 0.11
C ALA A 71 -19.14 -14.09 0.79
N GLY A 72 -19.48 -13.52 1.96
CA GLY A 72 -20.73 -13.78 2.65
C GLY A 72 -21.95 -13.39 1.81
N LEU A 73 -21.90 -12.24 1.14
CA LEU A 73 -22.95 -11.80 0.22
C LEU A 73 -23.12 -12.78 -0.96
N SER A 74 -22.00 -13.23 -1.56
CA SER A 74 -22.01 -14.21 -2.64
C SER A 74 -22.66 -15.53 -2.23
N ILE A 75 -22.33 -16.03 -1.04
CA ILE A 75 -22.90 -17.26 -0.48
C ILE A 75 -24.39 -17.07 -0.20
N THR A 76 -24.78 -15.91 0.34
CA THR A 76 -26.19 -15.59 0.60
C THR A 76 -27.00 -15.58 -0.69
N LEU A 77 -26.50 -14.97 -1.76
CA LEU A 77 -27.13 -14.97 -3.08
C LEU A 77 -27.20 -16.37 -3.69
N LEU A 78 -26.17 -17.20 -3.48
CA LEU A 78 -26.19 -18.61 -3.89
C LEU A 78 -27.29 -19.39 -3.16
N VAL A 79 -27.38 -19.27 -1.83
CA VAL A 79 -28.41 -19.93 -1.01
C VAL A 79 -29.80 -19.49 -1.45
N LEU A 80 -30.00 -18.18 -1.64
CA LEU A 80 -31.29 -17.64 -2.09
C LEU A 80 -31.69 -18.24 -3.44
N TRP A 81 -30.76 -18.33 -4.39
CA TRP A 81 -31.04 -18.97 -5.68
C TRP A 81 -31.36 -20.46 -5.54
N VAL A 82 -30.63 -21.21 -4.70
CA VAL A 82 -30.89 -22.64 -4.46
C VAL A 82 -32.32 -22.85 -3.97
N LEU A 83 -32.78 -22.02 -3.04
CA LEU A 83 -34.13 -22.06 -2.49
C LEU A 83 -35.20 -21.70 -3.52
N VAL A 84 -34.97 -20.65 -4.32
CA VAL A 84 -35.93 -20.18 -5.33
C VAL A 84 -36.02 -21.14 -6.53
N ALA A 85 -34.90 -21.71 -6.96
CA ALA A 85 -34.84 -22.61 -8.11
C ALA A 85 -35.14 -24.07 -7.76
N GLY A 86 -35.26 -24.41 -6.47
CA GLY A 86 -35.54 -25.77 -6.01
C GLY A 86 -34.43 -26.78 -6.36
N VAL A 87 -33.18 -26.33 -6.35
CA VAL A 87 -32.03 -27.15 -6.78
C VAL A 87 -31.44 -27.93 -5.61
N ASP A 88 -31.37 -29.24 -5.72
CA ASP A 88 -30.71 -30.06 -4.70
C ASP A 88 -29.19 -30.14 -4.95
N LEU A 89 -28.44 -29.51 -4.04
CA LEU A 89 -26.98 -29.59 -4.02
C LEU A 89 -26.50 -30.57 -2.96
N ASN A 90 -25.82 -31.62 -3.39
CA ASN A 90 -25.07 -32.52 -2.51
C ASN A 90 -23.93 -31.75 -1.79
N PRO A 91 -23.40 -32.19 -0.62
CA PRO A 91 -22.34 -31.47 0.10
C PRO A 91 -21.11 -31.15 -0.75
N LEU A 92 -20.74 -32.03 -1.68
CA LEU A 92 -19.63 -31.76 -2.61
C LEU A 92 -19.95 -30.60 -3.57
N GLY A 93 -21.21 -30.47 -4.00
CA GLY A 93 -21.68 -29.36 -4.83
C GLY A 93 -21.67 -28.03 -4.10
N TRP A 94 -21.97 -28.03 -2.81
CA TRP A 94 -21.79 -26.88 -1.93
C TRP A 94 -20.31 -26.51 -1.77
N ALA A 95 -19.47 -27.49 -1.41
CA ALA A 95 -18.04 -27.27 -1.17
C ALA A 95 -17.34 -26.70 -2.41
N ALA A 96 -17.62 -27.23 -3.60
CA ALA A 96 -17.02 -26.78 -4.87
C ALA A 96 -17.32 -25.31 -5.21
N ARG A 97 -18.34 -24.69 -4.60
CA ARG A 97 -18.75 -23.30 -4.84
C ARG A 97 -18.35 -22.39 -3.69
N VAL A 98 -18.64 -22.82 -2.45
CA VAL A 98 -18.42 -22.02 -1.25
C VAL A 98 -16.93 -21.89 -0.95
N VAL A 99 -16.15 -22.97 -1.09
CA VAL A 99 -14.72 -22.96 -0.73
C VAL A 99 -13.94 -21.97 -1.60
N PRO A 100 -14.02 -21.97 -2.95
CA PRO A 100 -13.29 -21.00 -3.75
C PRO A 100 -13.68 -19.55 -3.45
N ILE A 101 -14.97 -19.27 -3.20
CA ILE A 101 -15.46 -17.92 -2.88
C ILE A 101 -14.89 -17.45 -1.53
N LEU A 102 -14.94 -18.31 -0.50
CA LEU A 102 -14.37 -18.00 0.81
C LEU A 102 -12.86 -17.80 0.74
N LEU A 103 -12.15 -18.69 0.04
CA LEU A 103 -10.70 -18.57 -0.14
C LEU A 103 -10.34 -17.29 -0.91
N ALA A 104 -11.08 -16.96 -1.96
CA ALA A 104 -10.87 -15.72 -2.71
C ALA A 104 -11.09 -14.47 -1.84
N GLY A 105 -12.17 -14.42 -1.06
CA GLY A 105 -12.43 -13.29 -0.17
C GLY A 105 -11.39 -13.17 0.96
N LEU A 106 -11.04 -14.29 1.59
CA LEU A 106 -10.16 -14.32 2.75
C LEU A 106 -8.69 -14.18 2.39
N LEU A 107 -8.17 -15.04 1.51
CA LEU A 107 -6.74 -15.10 1.19
C LEU A 107 -6.32 -13.88 0.38
N LEU A 108 -7.12 -13.49 -0.60
CA LEU A 108 -6.78 -12.31 -1.41
C LEU A 108 -6.85 -11.04 -0.57
N GLY A 109 -7.85 -10.94 0.31
CA GLY A 109 -7.96 -9.82 1.24
C GLY A 109 -6.79 -9.76 2.22
N ASP A 110 -6.39 -10.90 2.80
CA ASP A 110 -5.20 -10.97 3.67
C ASP A 110 -3.92 -10.61 2.90
N ALA A 111 -3.76 -11.12 1.67
CA ALA A 111 -2.62 -10.80 0.82
C ALA A 111 -2.56 -9.31 0.46
N SER A 112 -3.69 -8.69 0.11
CA SER A 112 -3.78 -7.25 -0.18
C SER A 112 -3.47 -6.41 1.06
N ASP A 113 -3.92 -6.83 2.24
CA ASP A 113 -3.61 -6.12 3.49
C ASP A 113 -2.14 -6.28 3.89
N ARG A 114 -1.56 -7.47 3.71
CA ARG A 114 -0.11 -7.68 3.91
C ARG A 114 0.71 -6.83 2.96
N LEU A 115 0.34 -6.77 1.68
CA LEU A 115 1.05 -5.97 0.69
C LEU A 115 1.00 -4.49 1.05
N ARG A 116 -0.18 -3.97 1.38
CA ARG A 116 -0.33 -2.59 1.88
C ARG A 116 0.55 -2.36 3.09
N ARG A 117 0.43 -3.17 4.15
CA ARG A 117 1.27 -3.01 5.35
C ARG A 117 2.77 -3.02 5.03
N ALA A 118 3.21 -3.88 4.11
CA ALA A 118 4.60 -3.96 3.69
C ALA A 118 5.05 -2.70 2.93
N GLU A 119 4.20 -2.15 2.05
CA GLU A 119 4.48 -0.89 1.35
C GLU A 119 4.57 0.29 2.30
N TRP A 120 3.62 0.40 3.23
CA TRP A 120 3.63 1.43 4.28
C TRP A 120 4.89 1.32 5.14
N ALA A 121 5.27 0.12 5.56
CA ALA A 121 6.50 -0.10 6.32
C ALA A 121 7.76 0.26 5.51
N ARG A 122 7.81 -0.07 4.22
CA ARG A 122 8.93 0.28 3.33
C ARG A 122 9.08 1.78 3.17
N LEU A 123 7.98 2.52 3.04
CA LEU A 123 8.02 3.99 2.94
C LEU A 123 8.60 4.61 4.22
N HIS A 124 8.12 4.18 5.39
CA HIS A 124 8.65 4.64 6.68
C HIS A 124 10.11 4.25 6.88
N GLN A 125 10.53 3.08 6.39
CA GLN A 125 11.92 2.65 6.48
C GLN A 125 12.83 3.52 5.61
N ARG A 126 12.42 3.82 4.37
CA ARG A 126 13.19 4.71 3.46
C ARG A 126 13.37 6.10 4.06
N GLU A 127 12.33 6.65 4.66
CA GLU A 127 12.41 7.94 5.35
C GLU A 127 13.47 7.92 6.47
N ARG A 128 13.47 6.87 7.29
CA ARG A 128 14.48 6.68 8.35
C ARG A 128 15.89 6.51 7.81
N GLU A 129 16.06 5.75 6.72
CA GLU A 129 17.36 5.56 6.07
C GLU A 129 17.91 6.88 5.51
N LEU A 130 17.06 7.72 4.93
CA LEU A 130 17.45 9.05 4.45
C LEU A 130 17.89 9.95 5.59
N LEU A 131 17.09 10.04 6.66
CA LEU A 131 17.43 10.83 7.85
C LEU A 131 18.73 10.36 8.50
N HIS A 132 18.94 9.04 8.58
CA HIS A 132 20.17 8.49 9.13
C HIS A 132 21.41 8.84 8.29
N ARG A 133 21.32 8.72 6.96
CA ARG A 133 22.41 9.10 6.05
C ARG A 133 22.75 10.59 6.17
N GLN A 134 21.75 11.45 6.21
CA GLN A 134 21.94 12.89 6.37
C GLN A 134 22.63 13.22 7.70
N ALA A 135 22.24 12.57 8.80
CA ALA A 135 22.90 12.76 10.08
C ALA A 135 24.39 12.35 10.06
N VAL A 136 24.72 11.25 9.37
CA VAL A 136 26.11 10.79 9.20
C VAL A 136 26.92 11.79 8.37
N GLU A 137 26.39 12.27 7.26
CA GLU A 137 27.08 13.24 6.39
C GLU A 137 27.34 14.58 7.10
N VAL A 138 26.34 15.09 7.84
CA VAL A 138 26.50 16.31 8.64
C VAL A 138 27.59 16.12 9.70
N ASN A 139 27.56 15.01 10.42
CA ASN A 139 28.57 14.73 11.45
C ASN A 139 29.99 14.64 10.85
N ASP A 140 30.16 13.98 9.70
CA ASP A 140 31.46 13.86 9.05
C ASP A 140 32.00 15.22 8.59
N SER A 141 31.16 16.06 7.98
CA SER A 141 31.57 17.41 7.55
C SER A 141 32.02 18.30 8.72
N LEU A 142 31.33 18.21 9.86
CA LEU A 142 31.69 18.92 11.08
C LEU A 142 32.99 18.39 11.66
N LEU A 143 33.16 17.06 11.71
CA LEU A 143 34.37 16.43 12.22
C LEU A 143 35.60 16.82 11.40
N GLN A 144 35.48 16.83 10.07
CA GLN A 144 36.54 17.26 9.16
C GLN A 144 36.92 18.73 9.36
N GLY A 145 35.94 19.63 9.41
CA GLY A 145 36.18 21.06 9.64
C GLY A 145 36.83 21.34 11.01
N MET A 146 36.35 20.66 12.06
CA MET A 146 36.93 20.75 13.40
C MET A 146 38.36 20.19 13.46
N ALA A 147 38.64 19.09 12.76
CA ALA A 147 39.99 18.53 12.68
C ALA A 147 40.97 19.49 11.99
N ALA A 148 40.54 20.13 10.89
CA ALA A 148 41.33 21.14 10.18
C ALA A 148 41.59 22.39 11.05
N ALA A 149 40.56 22.87 11.76
CA ALA A 149 40.69 23.97 12.70
C ALA A 149 41.68 23.64 13.84
N LYS A 150 41.54 22.46 14.45
CA LYS A 150 42.45 21.97 15.49
C LYS A 150 43.90 21.93 15.00
N TRP A 151 44.14 21.38 13.82
CA TRP A 151 45.49 21.28 13.26
C TRP A 151 46.13 22.66 13.02
N ALA A 152 45.36 23.64 12.53
CA ALA A 152 45.84 25.00 12.33
C ALA A 152 46.19 25.70 13.66
N LEU A 153 45.38 25.47 14.71
CA LEU A 153 45.67 25.95 16.06
C LEU A 153 46.95 25.33 16.64
N GLU A 154 47.10 24.00 16.53
CA GLU A 154 48.29 23.27 17.02
C GLU A 154 49.58 23.69 16.30
N SER A 155 49.47 24.10 15.04
CA SER A 155 50.60 24.59 14.23
C SER A 155 50.98 26.05 14.53
N GLY A 156 50.35 26.69 15.52
CA GLY A 156 50.58 28.08 15.91
C GLY A 156 49.86 29.12 15.04
N ASN A 157 49.08 28.69 14.04
CA ASN A 157 48.37 29.57 13.12
C ASN A 157 46.95 29.89 13.66
N HIS A 158 46.93 30.61 14.78
CA HIS A 158 45.73 30.83 15.60
C HIS A 158 44.59 31.53 14.84
N GLU A 159 44.92 32.51 13.97
CA GLU A 159 43.92 33.23 13.19
C GLU A 159 43.23 32.33 12.16
N LEU A 160 44.01 31.50 11.46
CA LEU A 160 43.47 30.51 10.52
C LEU A 160 42.61 29.47 11.26
N GLY A 161 43.07 28.96 12.40
CA GLY A 161 42.32 27.97 13.18
C GLY A 161 40.98 28.49 13.70
N LEU A 162 40.93 29.74 14.20
CA LEU A 162 39.69 30.37 14.63
C LEU A 162 38.72 30.62 13.46
N ARG A 163 39.22 31.06 12.30
CA ARG A 163 38.38 31.24 11.10
C ARG A 163 37.77 29.92 10.65
N THR A 164 38.59 28.88 10.48
CA THR A 164 38.12 27.54 10.06
C THR A 164 37.08 26.97 11.02
N LEU A 165 37.24 27.17 12.33
CA LEU A 165 36.25 26.75 13.33
C LEU A 165 34.92 27.50 13.16
N ASN A 166 34.98 28.82 12.98
CA ASN A 166 33.78 29.65 12.83
C ASN A 166 33.01 29.29 11.54
N ASP A 167 33.73 29.11 10.43
CA ASP A 167 33.16 28.68 9.14
C ASP A 167 32.50 27.30 9.25
N THR A 168 33.10 26.39 10.03
CA THR A 168 32.54 25.05 10.29
C THR A 168 31.25 25.13 11.10
N ILE A 169 31.20 26.00 12.13
CA ILE A 169 30.00 26.22 12.95
C ILE A 169 28.86 26.82 12.09
N GLU A 170 29.16 27.80 11.25
CA GLU A 170 28.19 28.43 10.35
C GLU A 170 27.65 27.43 9.31
N THR A 171 28.53 26.61 8.75
CA THR A 171 28.16 25.51 7.84
C THR A 171 27.24 24.51 8.55
N GLY A 172 27.59 24.12 9.79
CA GLY A 172 26.78 23.25 10.63
C GLY A 172 25.37 23.78 10.89
N GLN A 173 25.26 25.06 11.29
CA GLN A 173 23.98 25.72 11.53
C GLN A 173 23.12 25.78 10.26
N THR A 174 23.75 26.07 9.12
CA THR A 174 23.06 26.08 7.83
C THR A 174 22.52 24.69 7.46
N LEU A 175 23.32 23.64 7.63
CA LEU A 175 22.93 22.26 7.35
C LEU A 175 21.79 21.79 8.26
N VAL A 176 21.89 22.05 9.57
CA VAL A 176 20.84 21.70 10.54
C VAL A 176 19.55 22.49 10.28
N SER A 177 19.66 23.79 9.97
CA SER A 177 18.50 24.61 9.63
C SER A 177 17.80 24.11 8.36
N ARG A 178 18.54 23.62 7.36
CA ARG A 178 17.95 22.96 6.18
C ARG A 178 17.24 21.66 6.58
N LEU A 179 17.89 20.81 7.37
CA LEU A 179 17.30 19.54 7.84
C LEU A 179 15.99 19.73 8.64
N ILE A 180 15.95 20.73 9.52
CA ILE A 180 14.73 21.07 10.29
C ILE A 180 13.64 21.61 9.37
N ARG A 181 14.00 22.39 8.36
CA ARG A 181 13.03 22.91 7.38
C ARG A 181 12.47 21.78 6.51
N ASP A 182 13.31 20.87 6.04
CA ASP A 182 12.92 19.77 5.18
C ASP A 182 12.08 18.72 5.93
N SER A 183 12.36 18.49 7.23
CA SER A 183 11.53 17.63 8.08
C SER A 183 10.19 18.25 8.50
N ARG A 184 10.11 19.59 8.61
CA ARG A 184 8.83 20.30 8.82
C ARG A 184 7.97 20.39 7.57
N MET A 185 8.57 20.29 6.38
CA MET A 185 7.89 20.26 5.07
C MET A 185 7.54 18.82 4.64
N GLY A 186 7.26 17.92 5.61
CA GLY A 186 6.66 16.62 5.34
C GLY A 186 5.37 16.77 4.51
N PRO A 187 5.01 15.74 3.72
CA PRO A 187 4.11 15.88 2.56
C PRO A 187 2.83 16.61 2.95
N THR A 188 2.62 17.77 2.33
CA THR A 188 1.33 18.47 2.39
C THR A 188 0.28 17.55 1.78
N ASP A 189 -0.66 17.10 2.61
CA ASP A 189 -1.88 16.39 2.22
C ASP A 189 -2.63 17.12 1.09
#